data_AF-A0A941EVQ5-F1
#
_entry.id   AF-A0A941EVQ5-F1
#
_cell.length_a   1.000
_cell.length_b   1.000
_cell.length_c   1.000
_cell.angle_alpha   90.00
_cell.angle_beta   90.00
_cell.angle_gamma   90.00
#
_symmetry.space_group_name_H-M   'P 1'
#
loop_
_entity.id
_entity.type
_entity.pdbx_description
1 polymer ?
#
loop_
_entity_poly.entity_id
_entity_poly.type
_entity_poly.pdbx_seq_one_letter_code
_entity_poly.pdbx_strand_id
1 'polypeptide(L)'
;MERLPVAVDDLARLLGIVVVRRRFEDADVSGMLFRGEREVIGVNEVHHRVRQRFTIAHELGHHVLHPGRELILDAPVRVNFRDRTSSMATDREEIEANAFAAALLMPEPMIRAELDRLPEEIRRDVDLTIKVLADRFEVSIAALGFRLINLGLTS
;
A
#
# COMPACT_ATOMS: atom_id res chain seq x y z
N MET A 1 -16.40 8.78 -8.84
CA MET A 1 -16.41 7.54 -9.65
C MET A 1 -15.18 6.76 -9.23
N GLU A 2 -15.36 5.71 -8.42
CA GLU A 2 -14.25 4.88 -7.91
C GLU A 2 -13.69 4.06 -9.08
N ARG A 3 -12.48 4.39 -9.53
CA ARG A 3 -11.80 3.73 -10.66
C ARG A 3 -10.65 2.88 -10.13
N LEU A 4 -10.55 1.65 -10.65
CA LEU A 4 -9.35 0.83 -10.48
C LEU A 4 -8.39 1.07 -11.65
N PRO A 5 -7.07 1.08 -11.40
CA PRO A 5 -6.43 1.15 -10.08
C PRO A 5 -6.66 2.50 -9.39
N VAL A 6 -6.64 2.54 -8.05
CA VAL A 6 -6.69 3.81 -7.29
C VAL A 6 -5.46 4.67 -7.64
N ALA A 7 -5.71 5.92 -8.04
CA ALA A 7 -4.68 6.85 -8.52
C ALA A 7 -3.96 7.56 -7.35
N VAL A 8 -3.01 6.87 -6.73
CA VAL A 8 -2.28 7.36 -5.53
C VAL A 8 -1.54 8.68 -5.75
N ASP A 9 -0.98 8.91 -6.94
CA ASP A 9 -0.33 10.18 -7.28
C ASP A 9 -1.31 11.36 -7.29
N ASP A 10 -2.53 11.14 -7.79
CA ASP A 10 -3.57 12.19 -7.80
C ASP A 10 -4.06 12.47 -6.38
N LEU A 11 -4.18 11.43 -5.54
CA LEU A 11 -4.51 11.59 -4.12
C LEU A 11 -3.43 12.39 -3.37
N ALA A 12 -2.16 12.06 -3.57
CA ALA A 12 -1.05 12.82 -2.98
C ALA A 12 -1.08 14.29 -3.44
N ARG A 13 -1.33 14.54 -4.73
CA ARG A 13 -1.46 15.89 -5.27
C ARG A 13 -2.63 16.65 -4.64
N LEU A 14 -3.77 16.01 -4.43
CA LEU A 14 -4.95 16.62 -3.78
C LEU A 14 -4.66 17.01 -2.32
N LEU A 15 -3.78 16.26 -1.64
CA LEU A 15 -3.31 16.57 -0.29
C LEU A 15 -2.18 17.62 -0.27
N GLY A 16 -1.75 18.14 -1.42
CA GLY A 16 -0.65 19.10 -1.52
C GLY A 16 0.74 18.48 -1.38
N ILE A 17 0.84 17.15 -1.43
CA ILE A 17 2.08 16.40 -1.27
C ILE A 17 2.71 16.14 -2.63
N VAL A 18 4.02 16.38 -2.74
CA VAL A 18 4.76 16.13 -3.99
C VAL A 18 5.34 14.73 -3.96
N VAL A 19 5.04 13.91 -4.97
CA VAL A 19 5.66 12.60 -5.15
C VAL A 19 6.89 12.73 -6.05
N VAL A 20 8.05 12.32 -5.55
CA VAL A 20 9.32 12.30 -6.27
C VAL A 20 9.82 10.86 -6.37
N ARG A 21 10.04 10.40 -7.60
CA ARG A 21 10.66 9.09 -7.88
C ARG A 21 12.13 9.29 -8.21
N ARG A 22 13.02 8.67 -7.44
CA ARG A 22 14.47 8.69 -7.69
C ARG A 22 15.10 7.41 -7.17
N ARG A 23 16.25 7.03 -7.71
CA ARG A 23 17.09 6.00 -7.13
C ARG A 23 17.60 6.50 -5.77
N PHE A 24 17.40 5.69 -4.75
CA PHE A 24 18.04 5.90 -3.45
C PHE A 24 19.41 5.22 -3.43
N GLU A 25 20.37 5.85 -2.73
CA GLU A 25 21.72 5.29 -2.57
C GLU A 25 21.69 4.02 -1.73
N ASP A 26 20.85 4.04 -0.69
CA ASP A 26 20.55 2.86 0.11
C ASP A 26 19.42 2.04 -0.55
N ALA A 27 19.78 0.81 -0.97
CA ALA A 27 18.84 -0.13 -1.58
C ALA A 27 17.79 -0.64 -0.58
N ASP A 28 18.08 -0.55 0.72
CA ASP A 28 17.17 -0.92 1.80
C ASP A 28 16.20 0.22 2.15
N VAL A 29 16.15 1.31 1.38
CA VAL A 29 15.11 2.34 1.50
C VAL A 29 14.16 2.22 0.31
N SER A 30 12.86 2.11 0.61
CA SER A 30 11.79 2.05 -0.38
C SER A 30 11.03 3.36 -0.51
N GLY A 31 10.83 4.04 0.62
CA GLY A 31 10.01 5.24 0.75
C GLY A 31 10.62 6.25 1.71
N MET A 32 10.14 7.48 1.60
CA MET A 32 10.47 8.56 2.50
C MET A 32 9.30 9.52 2.57
N LEU A 33 8.98 10.00 3.77
CA LEU A 33 8.11 11.14 3.98
C LEU A 33 8.88 12.28 4.62
N PHE A 34 8.95 13.42 3.92
CA PHE A 34 9.60 14.63 4.39
C PHE A 34 8.59 15.77 4.55
N ARG A 35 8.55 16.39 5.73
CA ARG A 35 7.61 17.45 6.12
C ARG A 35 8.34 18.78 6.34
N GLY A 36 8.75 19.42 5.24
CA GLY A 36 9.34 20.76 5.23
C GLY A 36 8.34 21.86 4.87
N GLU A 37 8.81 22.94 4.21
CA GLU A 37 7.93 23.97 3.63
C GLU A 37 6.90 23.40 2.66
N ARG A 38 7.26 22.30 2.00
CA ARG A 38 6.37 21.47 1.22
C ARG A 38 6.60 20.02 1.59
N GLU A 39 5.51 19.29 1.76
CA GLU A 39 5.58 17.86 2.06
C GLU A 39 5.91 17.05 0.80
N VAL A 40 6.82 16.09 0.95
CA VAL A 40 7.35 15.30 -0.16
C VAL A 40 7.32 13.82 0.22
N ILE A 41 6.78 13.01 -0.70
CA ILE A 41 6.92 11.56 -0.71
C ILE A 41 8.03 11.18 -1.68
N GLY A 42 9.12 10.64 -1.16
CA GLY A 42 10.17 10.01 -1.94
C GLY A 42 9.84 8.54 -2.22
N VAL A 43 10.05 8.08 -3.44
CA VAL A 43 9.85 6.67 -3.81
C VAL A 43 11.05 6.17 -4.59
N ASN A 44 11.55 5.00 -4.22
CA ASN A 44 12.67 4.40 -4.93
C ASN A 44 12.27 3.97 -6.35
N GLU A 45 12.84 4.63 -7.37
CA GLU A 45 12.44 4.46 -8.78
C GLU A 45 12.76 3.06 -9.35
N VAL A 46 13.70 2.35 -8.74
CA VAL A 46 14.13 1.01 -9.20
C VAL A 46 13.10 -0.07 -8.89
N HIS A 47 12.14 0.21 -7.99
CA HIS A 47 11.09 -0.73 -7.64
C HIS A 47 10.04 -0.86 -8.74
N HIS A 48 9.46 -2.05 -8.88
CA HIS A 48 8.32 -2.26 -9.78
C HIS A 48 7.15 -1.34 -9.43
N ARG A 49 6.37 -0.95 -10.42
CA ARG A 49 5.25 0.01 -10.28
C ARG A 49 4.27 -0.37 -9.16
N VAL A 50 3.95 -1.65 -9.01
CA VAL A 50 3.10 -2.17 -7.93
C VAL A 50 3.66 -1.83 -6.54
N ARG A 51 4.97 -2.00 -6.34
CA ARG A 51 5.63 -1.66 -5.08
C ARG A 51 5.70 -0.15 -4.88
N GLN A 52 6.01 0.62 -5.93
CA GLN A 52 5.98 2.09 -5.84
C GLN A 52 4.59 2.61 -5.41
N ARG A 53 3.51 2.05 -5.96
CA ARG A 53 2.13 2.42 -5.58
C ARG A 53 1.86 2.11 -4.11
N PHE A 54 2.31 0.95 -3.63
CA PHE A 54 2.18 0.59 -2.22
C PHE A 54 2.96 1.54 -1.32
N THR A 55 4.21 1.86 -1.66
CA THR A 55 5.01 2.84 -0.94
C THR A 55 4.31 4.19 -0.85
N ILE A 56 3.79 4.74 -1.95
CA ILE A 56 3.07 6.03 -1.91
C ILE A 56 1.85 5.93 -0.99
N ALA A 57 1.06 4.86 -1.09
CA ALA A 57 -0.10 4.66 -0.21
C ALA A 57 0.29 4.51 1.26
N HIS A 58 1.44 3.91 1.55
CA HIS A 58 2.01 3.75 2.89
C HIS A 58 2.46 5.10 3.47
N GLU A 59 3.22 5.89 2.70
CA GLU A 59 3.60 7.25 3.13
C GLU A 59 2.39 8.16 3.32
N LEU A 60 1.35 8.03 2.48
CA LEU A 60 0.07 8.70 2.70
C LEU A 60 -0.59 8.27 4.02
N GLY A 61 -0.42 7.00 4.41
CA GLY A 61 -0.82 6.51 5.74
C GLY A 61 -0.08 7.24 6.86
N HIS A 62 1.25 7.37 6.76
CA HIS A 62 2.02 8.16 7.72
C HIS A 62 1.60 9.63 7.75
N HIS A 63 1.36 10.25 6.60
CA HIS A 63 0.86 11.61 6.53
C HIS A 63 -0.46 11.78 7.29
N VAL A 64 -1.42 10.90 7.05
CA VAL A 64 -2.78 11.00 7.61
C VAL A 64 -2.84 10.61 9.08
N LEU A 65 -2.12 9.55 9.49
CA LEU A 65 -2.28 8.92 10.80
C LEU A 65 -1.20 9.33 11.82
N HIS A 66 -0.01 9.71 11.34
CA HIS A 66 1.19 9.82 12.18
C HIS A 66 1.84 11.22 12.07
N PRO A 67 1.20 12.27 12.64
CA PRO A 67 1.77 13.62 12.63
C PRO A 67 3.00 13.72 13.54
N GLY A 68 3.91 14.66 13.23
CA GLY A 68 4.91 15.14 14.19
C GLY A 68 6.37 14.73 13.94
N ARG A 69 6.66 13.83 12.98
CA ARG A 69 8.03 13.55 12.54
C ARG A 69 8.38 14.34 11.27
N GLU A 70 9.47 15.09 11.28
CA GLU A 70 9.91 15.86 10.10
C GLU A 70 10.35 14.96 8.94
N LEU A 71 11.01 13.84 9.26
CA LEU A 71 11.51 12.87 8.30
C LEU A 71 11.16 11.45 8.76
N ILE A 72 10.65 10.64 7.84
CA ILE A 72 10.46 9.20 7.98
C ILE A 72 11.19 8.53 6.79
N LEU A 73 11.95 7.48 7.07
CA LEU A 73 12.68 6.68 6.08
C LEU A 73 12.24 5.23 6.23
N ASP A 74 11.64 4.69 5.18
CA ASP A 74 10.99 3.38 5.25
C ASP A 74 11.71 2.34 4.44
N ALA A 75 11.96 1.21 5.09
CA ALA A 75 12.56 0.05 4.48
C ALA A 75 11.55 -0.68 3.57
N PRO A 76 12.00 -1.61 2.69
CA PRO A 76 11.10 -2.48 1.96
C PRO A 76 10.03 -3.08 2.88
N VAL A 77 8.78 -2.73 2.60
CA VAL A 77 7.62 -3.25 3.33
C VAL A 77 7.70 -4.77 3.34
N ARG A 78 8.03 -5.32 4.51
CA ARG A 78 7.92 -6.74 4.80
C ARG A 78 6.54 -6.94 5.41
N VAL A 79 5.66 -7.62 4.68
CA VAL A 79 4.37 -8.04 5.22
C VAL A 79 4.63 -9.23 6.16
N ASN A 80 5.29 -8.97 7.29
CA ASN A 80 5.69 -9.98 8.26
C ASN A 80 4.66 -10.07 9.39
N PHE A 81 4.13 -11.28 9.60
CA PHE A 81 3.21 -11.62 10.69
C PHE A 81 3.90 -11.89 12.04
N ARG A 82 5.23 -11.79 12.11
CA ARG A 82 6.00 -12.21 13.27
C ARG A 82 7.20 -11.30 13.48
N ASP A 83 6.97 -10.23 14.23
CA ASP A 83 7.91 -9.80 15.26
C ASP A 83 7.13 -8.92 16.25
N ARG A 84 6.84 -9.46 17.44
CA ARG A 84 6.21 -8.71 18.55
C ARG A 84 7.26 -8.31 19.59
N THR A 85 8.50 -8.14 19.16
CA THR A 85 9.63 -7.92 20.05
C THR A 85 10.65 -6.98 19.42
N SER A 86 10.26 -5.72 19.23
CA SER A 86 11.10 -4.52 19.41
C SER A 86 10.21 -3.26 19.32
N SER A 87 10.66 -2.12 19.85
CA SER A 87 10.11 -0.75 19.63
C SER A 87 8.57 -0.53 19.53
N MET A 88 7.86 -0.50 20.66
CA MET A 88 6.38 -0.52 20.75
C MET A 88 5.58 0.63 20.06
N ALA A 89 6.21 1.70 19.56
CA ALA A 89 5.50 2.81 18.90
C ALA A 89 5.71 2.84 17.38
N THR A 90 6.96 2.75 16.92
CA THR A 90 7.28 2.72 15.47
C THR A 90 6.65 1.52 14.80
N ASP A 91 6.73 0.34 15.43
CA ASP A 91 6.15 -0.89 14.90
C ASP A 91 4.64 -0.78 14.74
N ARG A 92 3.97 -0.06 15.64
CA ARG A 92 2.53 0.18 15.55
C ARG A 92 2.19 1.12 14.39
N GLU A 93 2.94 2.20 14.24
CA GLU A 93 2.75 3.15 13.12
C GLU A 93 2.98 2.46 11.77
N GLU A 94 4.01 1.60 11.65
CA GLU A 94 4.24 0.80 10.44
C GLU A 94 3.05 -0.13 10.13
N ILE A 95 2.50 -0.79 11.16
CA ILE A 95 1.31 -1.65 11.01
C ILE A 95 0.09 -0.83 10.56
N GLU A 96 -0.13 0.34 11.16
CA GLU A 96 -1.24 1.24 10.85
C GLU A 96 -1.10 1.82 9.42
N ALA A 97 0.11 2.23 9.01
CA ALA A 97 0.39 2.70 7.66
C ALA A 97 0.24 1.60 6.60
N ASN A 98 0.67 0.37 6.89
CA ASN A 98 0.45 -0.78 6.01
C ASN A 98 -1.04 -1.13 5.88
N ALA A 99 -1.79 -1.09 6.98
CA ALA A 99 -3.23 -1.31 6.96
C ALA A 99 -3.96 -0.22 6.16
N PHE A 100 -3.55 1.05 6.33
CA PHE A 100 -4.04 2.18 5.54
C PHE A 100 -3.77 1.99 4.05
N ALA A 101 -2.52 1.67 3.67
CA ALA A 101 -2.13 1.45 2.29
C ALA A 101 -2.95 0.33 1.63
N ALA A 102 -3.11 -0.79 2.32
CA ALA A 102 -3.92 -1.90 1.85
C ALA A 102 -5.40 -1.52 1.68
N ALA A 103 -5.97 -0.76 2.63
CA ALA A 103 -7.35 -0.31 2.54
C ALA A 103 -7.57 0.73 1.43
N LEU A 104 -6.61 1.64 1.22
CA LEU A 104 -6.65 2.64 0.17
C LEU A 104 -6.53 2.02 -1.21
N LEU A 105 -5.60 1.09 -1.40
CA LEU A 105 -5.35 0.44 -2.68
C LEU A 105 -6.39 -0.62 -3.02
N MET A 106 -6.96 -1.27 -2.01
CA MET A 106 -7.98 -2.32 -2.14
C MET A 106 -9.18 -2.03 -1.23
N PRO A 107 -10.01 -1.03 -1.58
CA PRO A 107 -11.22 -0.73 -0.82
C PRO A 107 -12.16 -1.93 -0.79
N GLU A 108 -12.71 -2.25 0.38
CA GLU A 108 -13.57 -3.42 0.56
C GLU A 108 -14.78 -3.44 -0.40
N PRO A 109 -15.53 -2.33 -0.60
CA PRO A 109 -16.65 -2.33 -1.53
C PRO A 109 -16.23 -2.69 -2.96
N MET A 110 -15.05 -2.23 -3.38
CA MET A 110 -14.51 -2.52 -4.70
C MET A 110 -14.07 -3.97 -4.82
N ILE A 111 -13.43 -4.54 -3.79
CA ILE A 111 -13.04 -5.96 -3.77
C ILE A 111 -14.27 -6.86 -3.90
N ARG A 112 -15.32 -6.59 -3.11
CA ARG A 112 -16.58 -7.34 -3.16
C ARG A 112 -17.25 -7.21 -4.53
N ALA A 113 -17.35 -5.99 -5.07
CA ALA A 113 -17.92 -5.77 -6.40
C ALA A 113 -17.14 -6.49 -7.51
N GLU A 114 -15.80 -6.53 -7.43
CA GLU A 114 -14.99 -7.23 -8.42
C GLU A 114 -15.14 -8.76 -8.29
N LEU A 115 -15.23 -9.30 -7.07
CA LEU A 115 -15.53 -10.73 -6.84
C LEU A 115 -16.88 -11.14 -7.44
N ASP A 116 -17.92 -10.32 -7.24
CA ASP A 116 -19.27 -10.58 -7.76
C ASP A 116 -19.30 -10.56 -9.30
N ARG A 117 -18.44 -9.73 -9.92
CA ARG A 117 -18.28 -9.63 -11.38
C ARG A 117 -17.46 -10.76 -11.99
N LEU A 118 -16.72 -11.54 -11.19
CA LEU A 118 -15.94 -12.65 -11.73
C LEU A 118 -16.87 -13.79 -12.19
N PRO A 119 -16.55 -14.44 -13.33
CA PRO A 119 -17.17 -15.72 -13.71
C PRO A 119 -17.05 -16.74 -12.59
N GLU A 120 -18.07 -17.59 -12.46
CA GLU A 120 -18.14 -18.61 -11.41
C GLU A 120 -16.95 -19.58 -11.48
N GLU A 121 -16.48 -19.89 -12.68
CA GLU A 121 -15.32 -20.77 -12.91
C GLU A 121 -14.03 -20.17 -12.33
N ILE A 122 -13.86 -18.85 -12.45
CA ILE A 122 -12.73 -18.14 -11.86
C ILE A 122 -12.89 -18.11 -10.34
N ARG A 123 -14.08 -17.76 -9.85
CA ARG A 123 -14.36 -17.59 -8.42
C ARG A 123 -14.13 -18.86 -7.59
N ARG A 124 -14.35 -20.04 -8.19
CA ARG A 124 -14.09 -21.35 -7.55
C ARG A 124 -12.62 -21.71 -7.47
N ASP A 125 -11.77 -21.09 -8.27
CA ASP A 125 -10.32 -21.24 -8.23
C ASP A 125 -9.71 -20.07 -7.44
N VAL A 126 -9.27 -20.36 -6.22
CA VAL A 126 -8.73 -19.34 -5.30
C VAL A 126 -7.47 -18.69 -5.88
N ASP A 127 -6.56 -19.47 -6.44
CA ASP A 127 -5.30 -18.97 -6.98
C ASP A 127 -5.54 -18.08 -8.19
N LEU A 128 -6.44 -18.50 -9.08
CA LEU A 128 -6.82 -17.71 -10.25
C LEU A 128 -7.56 -16.43 -9.84
N THR A 129 -8.46 -16.51 -8.87
CA THR A 129 -9.18 -15.34 -8.31
C THR A 129 -8.20 -14.31 -7.77
N ILE A 130 -7.25 -14.73 -6.93
CA ILE A 130 -6.23 -13.83 -6.37
C ILE A 130 -5.39 -13.22 -7.50
N LYS A 131 -4.95 -14.02 -8.48
CA LYS A 131 -4.14 -13.52 -9.60
C LYS A 131 -4.88 -12.46 -10.41
N VAL A 132 -6.15 -12.70 -10.75
CA VAL A 132 -6.98 -11.77 -11.54
C VAL A 132 -7.24 -10.48 -10.78
N LEU A 133 -7.61 -10.57 -9.49
CA LEU A 133 -7.86 -9.39 -8.68
C LEU A 133 -6.55 -8.60 -8.43
N ALA A 134 -5.42 -9.27 -8.20
CA ALA A 134 -4.15 -8.58 -7.96
C ALA A 134 -3.75 -7.73 -9.18
N ASP A 135 -3.98 -8.25 -10.38
CA ASP A 135 -3.78 -7.52 -11.63
C ASP A 135 -4.72 -6.31 -11.74
N ARG A 136 -6.03 -6.49 -11.51
CA ARG A 136 -7.03 -5.39 -11.58
C ARG A 136 -6.76 -4.25 -10.60
N PHE A 137 -6.35 -4.58 -9.38
CA PHE A 137 -6.01 -3.59 -8.35
C PHE A 137 -4.57 -3.07 -8.47
N GLU A 138 -3.77 -3.66 -9.36
CA GLU A 138 -2.33 -3.43 -9.54
C GLU A 138 -1.55 -3.50 -8.21
N VAL A 139 -1.80 -4.57 -7.46
CA VAL A 139 -1.16 -4.89 -6.18
C VAL A 139 -0.41 -6.21 -6.29
N SER A 140 0.44 -6.54 -5.32
CA SER A 140 1.09 -7.86 -5.30
C SER A 140 0.08 -8.94 -4.90
N ILE A 141 0.27 -10.16 -5.40
CA ILE A 141 -0.52 -11.35 -4.99
C ILE A 141 -0.51 -11.49 -3.46
N ALA A 142 0.65 -11.30 -2.83
CA ALA A 142 0.78 -11.35 -1.38
C ALA A 142 -0.07 -10.29 -0.67
N ALA A 143 0.01 -9.02 -1.09
CA ALA A 143 -0.76 -7.94 -0.48
C ALA A 143 -2.27 -8.16 -0.61
N LEU A 144 -2.73 -8.63 -1.78
CA LEU A 144 -4.13 -8.99 -1.97
C LEU A 144 -4.53 -10.16 -1.08
N GLY A 145 -3.76 -11.24 -1.04
CA GLY A 145 -4.05 -12.40 -0.18
C GLY A 145 -4.25 -11.97 1.27
N PHE A 146 -3.35 -11.15 1.81
CA PHE A 146 -3.50 -10.60 3.16
C PHE A 146 -4.73 -9.72 3.31
N ARG A 147 -5.06 -8.89 2.32
CA ARG A 147 -6.27 -8.08 2.34
C ARG A 147 -7.53 -8.93 2.39
N LEU A 148 -7.60 -10.01 1.61
CA LEU A 148 -8.74 -10.93 1.60
C LEU A 148 -8.90 -11.65 2.94
N ILE A 149 -7.80 -12.09 3.56
CA ILE A 149 -7.81 -12.69 4.91
C ILE A 149 -8.33 -11.67 5.93
N ASN A 150 -7.81 -10.44 5.92
CA ASN A 150 -8.22 -9.38 6.85
C ASN A 150 -9.70 -8.96 6.69
N LEU A 151 -10.28 -9.15 5.50
CA LEU A 151 -11.71 -8.92 5.23
C LEU A 151 -12.60 -10.14 5.52
N GLY A 152 -12.02 -11.28 5.93
CA GLY A 152 -12.74 -12.53 6.16
C GLY A 152 -13.31 -13.16 4.88
N LEU A 153 -12.70 -12.88 3.73
CA LEU A 153 -13.12 -13.37 2.41
C LEU A 153 -12.43 -14.68 2.00
N THR A 154 -11.34 -15.02 2.68
CA THR A 154 -10.62 -16.29 2.53
C THR A 154 -9.94 -16.65 3.84
N SER A 155 -9.48 -17.90 3.97
CA SER A 155 -8.72 -18.44 5.10
C SER A 155 -7.35 -18.94 4.68
#